data_AF-A0A9P0VUP8-F1
#
_entry.id   AF-A0A9P0VUP8-F1
#
_cell.length_a   1.000
_cell.length_b   1.000
_cell.length_c   1.000
_cell.angle_alpha   90.00
_cell.angle_beta   90.00
_cell.angle_gamma   90.00
#
_symmetry.space_group_name_H-M   'P 1'
#
loop_
_entity.id
_entity.type
_entity.pdbx_description
1 polymer ?
#
loop_
_entity_poly.entity_id
_entity_poly.type
_entity_poly.pdbx_seq_one_letter_code
_entity_poly.pdbx_strand_id
1 'polypeptide(L)'
;MAGTGVPPINIEGTADWSSLSRMMNSKGIQFSKARTAGTSVKVFTNTPADYRQLVALLESIKRPFFTYQLKEDRMDQRVIRGLRERCQSMTSKRIGEPRHRRRPWFSS
;
A
#
# COMPACT_ATOMS: atom_id res chain seq x y z
N MET A 1 6.78 -4.31 -28.78
CA MET A 1 5.69 -4.50 -27.80
C MET A 1 6.31 -4.57 -26.41
N ALA A 2 6.46 -3.43 -25.73
CA ALA A 2 7.11 -3.40 -24.41
C ALA A 2 6.15 -3.99 -23.37
N GLY A 3 6.58 -5.06 -22.67
CA GLY A 3 5.83 -5.67 -21.59
C GLY A 3 5.73 -4.74 -20.39
N THR A 4 4.70 -3.89 -20.36
CA THR A 4 4.23 -3.18 -19.16
C THR A 4 3.18 -4.03 -18.47
N GLY A 5 3.59 -5.19 -17.96
CA GLY A 5 2.72 -6.06 -17.18
C GLY A 5 2.43 -5.43 -15.83
N VAL A 6 1.15 -5.36 -15.47
CA VAL A 6 0.72 -5.03 -14.10
C VAL A 6 1.36 -6.05 -13.14
N PRO A 7 2.03 -5.61 -12.06
CA PRO A 7 2.68 -6.50 -11.13
C PRO A 7 1.64 -7.39 -10.42
N PRO A 8 2.02 -8.63 -10.10
CA PRO A 8 1.15 -9.50 -9.30
C PRO A 8 1.03 -8.99 -7.87
N ILE A 9 -0.15 -9.20 -7.28
CA ILE A 9 -0.42 -8.96 -5.86
C ILE A 9 -0.38 -10.31 -5.14
N ASN A 10 0.43 -10.42 -4.10
CA ASN A 10 0.46 -11.60 -3.24
C ASN A 10 -0.42 -11.35 -2.01
N ILE A 11 -1.49 -12.10 -1.86
CA ILE A 11 -2.41 -12.00 -0.72
C ILE A 11 -2.11 -13.13 0.26
N GLU A 12 -1.95 -12.85 1.54
CA GLU A 12 -1.70 -13.91 2.54
C GLU A 12 -3.00 -14.63 2.95
N GLY A 13 -2.88 -15.93 3.17
CA GLY A 13 -3.97 -16.82 3.56
C GLY A 13 -4.74 -17.38 2.37
N THR A 14 -4.54 -18.66 2.09
CA THR A 14 -5.24 -19.40 1.01
C THR A 14 -6.66 -19.83 1.39
N ALA A 15 -6.96 -19.99 2.68
CA ALA A 15 -8.22 -20.54 3.17
C ALA A 15 -9.44 -19.66 2.82
N ASP A 16 -9.29 -18.35 2.84
CA ASP A 16 -10.39 -17.42 2.55
C ASP A 16 -10.42 -16.94 1.09
N TRP A 17 -9.60 -17.55 0.22
CA TRP A 17 -9.49 -17.12 -1.18
C TRP A 17 -10.83 -17.16 -1.92
N SER A 18 -11.67 -18.15 -1.65
CA SER A 18 -13.00 -18.30 -2.25
C SER A 18 -13.93 -17.14 -1.89
N SER A 19 -13.92 -16.71 -0.63
CA SER A 19 -14.69 -15.54 -0.15
C SER A 19 -14.18 -14.25 -0.81
N LEU A 20 -12.85 -14.06 -0.82
CA LEU A 20 -12.21 -12.92 -1.47
C LEU A 20 -12.50 -12.86 -2.97
N SER A 21 -12.45 -13.99 -3.67
CA SER A 21 -12.74 -14.09 -5.10
C SER A 21 -14.20 -13.73 -5.39
N ARG A 22 -15.14 -14.16 -4.54
CA ARG A 22 -16.55 -13.77 -4.66
C ARG A 22 -16.75 -12.27 -4.43
N MET A 23 -16.06 -11.70 -3.45
CA MET A 23 -16.10 -10.26 -3.17
C MET A 23 -15.48 -9.44 -4.31
N MET A 24 -14.39 -9.91 -4.92
CA MET A 24 -13.80 -9.29 -6.13
C MET A 24 -14.79 -9.29 -7.30
N ASN A 25 -15.44 -10.43 -7.56
CA ASN A 25 -16.49 -10.53 -8.59
C ASN A 25 -17.67 -9.59 -8.31
N SER A 26 -18.10 -9.48 -7.05
CA SER A 26 -19.17 -8.56 -6.65
C SER A 26 -18.82 -7.09 -6.89
N LYS A 27 -17.53 -6.73 -6.82
CA LYS A 27 -17.05 -5.37 -7.14
C LYS A 27 -16.70 -5.18 -8.61
N GLY A 28 -16.84 -6.21 -9.45
CA GLY A 28 -16.48 -6.16 -10.86
C GLY A 28 -14.98 -6.08 -11.12
N ILE A 29 -14.14 -6.50 -10.17
CA ILE A 29 -12.68 -6.47 -10.32
C ILE A 29 -12.24 -7.65 -11.20
N GLN A 30 -11.64 -7.35 -12.35
CA GLN A 30 -11.22 -8.35 -13.32
C GLN A 30 -9.78 -8.82 -13.05
N PHE A 31 -9.58 -10.13 -12.91
CA PHE A 31 -8.24 -10.72 -12.80
C PHE A 31 -8.03 -11.80 -13.87
N SER A 32 -6.81 -11.89 -14.38
CA SER A 32 -6.41 -12.82 -15.44
C SER A 32 -6.18 -14.22 -14.88
N LYS A 33 -5.38 -14.28 -13.82
CA LYS A 33 -4.89 -15.53 -13.23
C LYS A 33 -4.74 -15.36 -11.74
N ALA A 34 -5.06 -16.41 -11.00
CA ALA A 34 -4.72 -16.52 -9.59
C ALA A 34 -3.95 -17.84 -9.40
N ARG A 35 -2.84 -17.78 -8.67
CA ARG A 35 -1.99 -18.95 -8.36
C ARG A 35 -1.75 -19.02 -6.87
N THR A 36 -2.02 -20.16 -6.28
CA THR A 36 -1.63 -20.45 -4.89
C THR A 36 -0.12 -20.63 -4.82
N ALA A 37 0.54 -19.88 -3.94
CA ALA A 37 1.96 -19.93 -3.65
C ALA A 37 2.16 -20.17 -2.15
N GLY A 38 2.14 -21.44 -1.75
CA GLY A 38 2.25 -21.86 -0.35
C GLY A 38 1.10 -21.32 0.50
N THR A 39 1.42 -20.43 1.44
CA THR A 39 0.47 -19.76 2.33
C THR A 39 -0.21 -18.53 1.71
N SER A 40 0.18 -18.14 0.50
CA SER A 40 -0.30 -16.94 -0.18
C SER A 40 -0.97 -17.26 -1.52
N VAL A 41 -1.76 -16.31 -2.03
CA VAL A 41 -2.33 -16.36 -3.39
C VAL A 41 -1.79 -15.19 -4.19
N LYS A 42 -1.14 -15.50 -5.33
CA LYS A 42 -0.67 -14.54 -6.31
C LYS A 42 -1.77 -14.25 -7.31
N VAL A 43 -2.20 -13.00 -7.38
CA VAL A 43 -3.25 -12.52 -8.29
C VAL A 43 -2.61 -11.66 -9.37
N PHE A 44 -2.92 -11.96 -10.61
CA PHE A 44 -2.49 -11.22 -11.80
C PHE A 44 -3.70 -10.48 -12.37
N THR A 45 -3.65 -9.15 -12.37
CA THR A 45 -4.67 -8.29 -12.96
C THR A 45 -4.31 -7.92 -14.40
N ASN A 46 -5.32 -7.66 -15.24
CA ASN A 46 -5.10 -7.26 -16.64
C ASN A 46 -4.88 -5.75 -16.76
N THR A 47 -5.55 -4.96 -15.93
CA THR A 47 -5.49 -3.50 -15.98
C THR A 47 -4.93 -2.89 -14.69
N PRO A 48 -4.27 -1.72 -14.76
CA PRO A 48 -3.83 -0.99 -13.58
C PRO A 48 -5.00 -0.47 -12.75
N ALA A 49 -6.18 -0.23 -13.36
CA ALA A 49 -7.38 0.17 -12.65
C ALA A 49 -7.89 -0.96 -11.72
N ASP A 50 -7.98 -2.19 -12.23
CA ASP A 50 -8.34 -3.37 -11.43
C ASP A 50 -7.36 -3.60 -10.28
N TYR A 51 -6.07 -3.41 -10.55
CA TYR A 51 -5.02 -3.51 -9.54
C TYR A 51 -5.25 -2.53 -8.38
N ARG A 52 -5.55 -1.26 -8.67
CA ARG A 52 -5.80 -0.24 -7.63
C ARG A 52 -7.07 -0.55 -6.83
N GLN A 53 -8.12 -1.01 -7.51
CA GLN A 53 -9.37 -1.42 -6.85
C GLN A 53 -9.16 -2.64 -5.94
N LEU A 54 -8.35 -3.60 -6.37
CA LEU A 54 -8.00 -4.77 -5.56
C LEU A 54 -7.19 -4.38 -4.33
N VAL A 55 -6.19 -3.49 -4.47
CA VAL A 55 -5.43 -2.96 -3.33
C VAL A 55 -6.35 -2.25 -2.33
N ALA A 56 -7.22 -1.35 -2.81
CA ALA A 56 -8.17 -0.63 -1.95
C ALA A 56 -9.14 -1.58 -1.23
N LEU A 57 -9.57 -2.66 -1.90
CA LEU A 57 -10.39 -3.70 -1.28
C LEU A 57 -9.64 -4.42 -0.16
N LEU A 58 -8.38 -4.81 -0.41
CA LEU A 58 -7.53 -5.51 0.56
C LEU A 58 -7.22 -4.63 1.79
N GLU A 59 -7.00 -3.33 1.58
CA GLU A 59 -6.85 -2.35 2.65
C GLU A 59 -8.13 -2.21 3.48
N SER A 60 -9.30 -2.16 2.82
CA SER A 60 -10.59 -2.07 3.49
C SER A 60 -10.87 -3.27 4.41
N ILE A 61 -10.45 -4.46 4.01
CA ILE A 61 -10.61 -5.68 4.82
C ILE A 61 -9.43 -5.91 5.79
N LYS A 62 -8.45 -4.98 5.83
CA LYS A 62 -7.23 -5.05 6.65
C LYS A 62 -6.48 -6.38 6.51
N ARG A 63 -6.50 -6.96 5.31
CA ARG A 63 -5.82 -8.23 5.07
C ARG A 63 -4.35 -7.96 4.72
N PRO A 64 -3.40 -8.75 5.23
CA PRO A 64 -2.01 -8.62 4.82
C PRO A 64 -1.81 -9.05 3.36
N PHE A 65 -1.16 -8.19 2.59
CA PHE A 65 -0.78 -8.43 1.20
C PHE A 65 0.57 -7.78 0.90
N PHE A 66 1.28 -8.34 -0.08
CA PHE A 66 2.50 -7.78 -0.65
C PHE A 66 2.25 -7.39 -2.09
N THR A 67 2.68 -6.20 -2.46
CA THR A 67 2.56 -5.71 -3.82
C THR A 67 3.70 -4.80 -4.23
N TYR A 68 3.93 -4.67 -5.53
CA TYR A 68 4.93 -3.77 -6.09
C TYR A 68 4.26 -2.54 -6.70
N GLN A 69 4.88 -1.36 -6.60
CA GLN A 69 4.36 -0.16 -7.26
C GLN A 69 4.28 -0.34 -8.79
N LEU A 70 3.22 0.21 -9.39
CA LEU A 70 3.07 0.26 -10.85
C LEU A 70 4.20 1.11 -11.45
N LYS A 71 4.69 0.74 -12.63
CA LYS A 71 5.69 1.56 -13.34
C LYS A 71 5.17 2.97 -13.66
N GLU A 72 3.87 3.12 -13.88
CA GLU A 72 3.20 4.42 -14.07
C GLU A 72 3.29 5.30 -12.81
N ASP A 73 3.17 4.70 -11.63
CA ASP A 73 3.33 5.39 -10.33
C ASP A 73 4.79 5.85 -10.11
N ARG A 74 5.75 5.20 -10.79
CA ARG A 74 7.18 5.52 -10.72
C ARG A 74 7.58 6.70 -11.61
N MET A 75 6.66 7.27 -12.41
CA MET A 75 7.01 8.33 -13.39
C MET A 75 7.44 9.67 -12.77
N ASP A 76 7.37 9.84 -11.44
CA ASP A 76 7.81 11.06 -10.74
C ASP A 76 8.96 10.82 -9.75
N GLN A 77 9.90 9.93 -10.07
CA GLN A 77 11.18 9.80 -9.34
C GLN A 77 12.38 10.20 -10.19
N ARG A 78 12.18 11.11 -11.16
CA ARG A 78 13.30 11.93 -11.64
C ARG A 78 13.66 12.87 -10.51
N VAL A 79 14.58 12.41 -9.67
CA VAL A 79 15.31 13.22 -8.70
C VAL A 79 15.79 14.46 -9.45
N ILE A 80 15.18 15.62 -9.20
CA ILE A 80 15.81 16.89 -9.54
C ILE A 80 17.06 16.92 -8.67
N ARG A 81 18.20 16.46 -9.21
CA ARG A 81 19.54 16.69 -8.64
C ARG A 81 19.74 18.22 -8.65
N GLY A 82 19.23 18.88 -7.63
CA GLY A 82 19.19 20.34 -7.51
C GLY A 82 18.37 20.89 -6.33
N LEU A 83 17.42 20.15 -5.75
CA LEU A 83 16.67 20.62 -4.57
C LEU A 83 17.34 20.20 -3.26
N ARG A 84 18.49 20.82 -2.95
CA ARG A 84 19.18 20.58 -1.66
C ARG A 84 18.60 21.36 -0.47
N GLU A 85 17.80 22.42 -0.61
CA GLU A 85 17.71 23.38 0.53
C GLU A 85 16.34 23.87 0.99
N ARG A 86 15.19 23.24 0.68
CA ARG A 86 13.93 23.87 1.16
C ARG A 86 12.73 23.04 1.58
N CYS A 87 12.88 21.75 1.85
CA CYS A 87 11.74 20.96 2.33
C CYS A 87 12.18 19.90 3.37
N GLN A 88 12.91 20.31 4.40
CA GLN A 88 12.92 19.60 5.68
C GLN A 88 11.74 20.08 6.52
N SER A 89 10.51 19.72 6.14
CA SER A 89 9.36 19.88 7.04
C SER A 89 8.26 18.90 6.69
N MET A 90 8.45 17.65 7.09
CA MET A 90 7.44 16.84 7.80
C MET A 90 7.98 15.41 7.88
N THR A 91 9.10 15.27 8.58
CA THR A 91 9.49 13.97 9.13
C THR A 91 8.57 13.69 10.30
N SER A 92 7.75 12.66 10.12
CA SER A 92 7.21 11.79 11.17
C SER A 92 7.92 11.94 12.51
N LYS A 93 7.23 12.52 13.50
CA LYS A 93 7.55 12.31 14.91
C LYS A 93 6.38 11.60 15.56
N ARG A 94 6.49 10.27 15.54
CA ARG A 94 5.96 9.42 16.61
C ARG A 94 6.52 9.90 17.96
N ILE A 95 5.67 9.76 18.98
CA ILE A 95 5.98 9.63 20.41
C ILE A 95 6.28 10.93 21.16
N GLY A 96 5.51 11.13 22.23
CA GLY A 96 5.95 11.88 23.40
C GLY A 96 4.92 12.87 23.91
N GLU A 97 4.01 12.39 24.76
CA GLU A 97 3.32 13.23 25.74
C GLU A 97 4.33 14.15 26.46
N PRO A 98 4.18 15.48 26.41
CA PRO A 98 4.92 16.36 27.29
C PRO A 98 4.19 16.44 28.63
N ARG A 99 4.77 15.75 29.62
CA ARG A 99 4.51 15.97 31.06
C ARG A 99 4.49 17.48 31.30
N HIS A 100 3.33 18.02 31.67
CA HIS A 100 3.19 19.43 32.06
C HIS A 100 4.06 19.69 33.30
N ARG A 101 5.25 20.26 33.09
CA ARG A 101 5.91 21.12 34.08
C ARG A 101 5.31 22.52 33.94
N ARG A 102 4.45 22.91 34.87
CA ARG A 102 4.27 24.30 35.28
C ARG A 102 4.46 24.34 36.79
N ARG A 103 5.14 25.28 37.41
CA ARG A 103 6.22 26.22 37.11
C ARG A 103 6.74 26.63 38.51
N PRO A 104 7.95 27.18 38.65
CA PRO A 104 8.45 27.62 39.95
C PRO A 104 7.79 28.95 40.36
N TRP A 105 7.97 29.37 41.62
CA TRP A 105 8.59 30.63 42.06
C TRP A 105 8.20 30.96 43.53
N PHE A 106 9.20 30.85 44.41
CA PHE A 106 9.56 31.72 45.55
C PHE A 106 8.57 32.14 46.68
N SER A 107 9.23 32.38 47.83
CA SER A 107 8.83 33.14 49.04
C SER A 107 8.09 32.32 50.11
N SER A 108 8.47 32.34 51.40
CA SER A 108 9.25 33.32 52.18
C SER A 108 9.92 32.68 53.39
#